data_AF-A0A2D6YDR7-F1
#
_entry.id   AF-A0A2D6YDR7-F1
#
_cell.length_a   1.000
_cell.length_b   1.000
_cell.length_c   1.000
_cell.angle_alpha   90.00
_cell.angle_beta   90.00
_cell.angle_gamma   90.00
#
_symmetry.space_group_name_H-M   'P 1'
#
loop_
_entity.id
_entity.type
_entity.pdbx_description
1 polymer ?
#
loop_
_entity_poly.entity_id
_entity_poly.type
_entity_poly.pdbx_seq_one_letter_code
_entity_poly.pdbx_strand_id
1 'polypeptide(L)'
;MMLFDSMVIFFYGLVTFLLFMIINCMLVIVGILGVVSILLSYVYGMVLYGLSFILFSDWVQFLSRFDYVICIPAYVIESVIAPVSVGNDNKIFVFNRHHGQNEKKGLIITFGGNNMRLKGSQDSLEASSDAIVQYFSKEYQRSFDHLLFDIKQAKDYATLLKIYQQMILDKNYLDHYDFILFHGMSLGGALALQLPLVLDEYLKDKQVHIRVENTFTTLADAAMANYYYVAYFYLKVFWPMDNTKTYSLLKNKHNVTLKVVSVKDDQVLKWSSFSPPGTQIIPGHHNTFLWMFEEAS
;
A
#
# COMPACT_ATOMS: atom_id res chain seq x y z
N MET A 1 7.01 21.69 -42.88
CA MET A 1 6.34 21.56 -41.57
C MET A 1 6.32 20.11 -41.10
N MET A 2 5.60 19.20 -41.75
CA MET A 2 5.50 17.76 -41.35
C MET A 2 6.84 17.03 -41.08
N LEU A 3 7.89 17.27 -41.87
CA LEU A 3 9.22 16.66 -41.67
C LEU A 3 9.95 17.21 -40.44
N PHE A 4 9.77 18.49 -40.13
CA PHE A 4 10.37 19.14 -38.97
C PHE A 4 9.69 18.65 -37.69
N ASP A 5 8.35 18.55 -37.69
CA ASP A 5 7.58 18.04 -36.56
C ASP A 5 7.92 16.55 -36.29
N SER A 6 8.11 15.75 -37.35
CA SER A 6 8.53 14.34 -37.24
C SER A 6 9.96 14.20 -36.68
N MET A 7 10.89 15.07 -37.07
CA MET A 7 12.25 15.08 -36.52
C MET A 7 12.28 15.54 -35.06
N VAL A 8 11.44 16.50 -34.67
CA VAL A 8 11.32 16.96 -33.28
C VAL A 8 10.74 15.86 -32.40
N ILE A 9 9.69 15.16 -32.85
CA ILE A 9 9.13 14.00 -32.13
C ILE A 9 10.16 12.88 -32.01
N PHE A 10 10.89 12.57 -33.09
CA PHE A 10 11.94 11.56 -33.07
C PHE A 10 13.07 11.93 -32.12
N PHE A 11 13.55 13.18 -32.16
CA PHE A 11 14.62 13.66 -31.29
C PHE A 11 14.18 13.65 -29.82
N TYR A 12 12.96 14.11 -29.54
CA TYR A 12 12.39 14.04 -28.19
C TYR A 12 12.32 12.59 -27.71
N GLY A 13 11.75 11.68 -28.52
CA GLY A 13 11.69 10.25 -28.20
C GLY A 13 13.06 9.62 -27.96
N LEU A 14 14.07 9.99 -28.76
CA LEU A 14 15.45 9.52 -28.60
C LEU A 14 16.07 10.04 -27.29
N VAL A 15 15.92 11.33 -26.98
CA VAL A 15 16.42 11.91 -25.73
C VAL A 15 15.74 11.26 -24.53
N THR A 16 14.43 11.07 -24.56
CA THR A 16 13.69 10.39 -23.49
C THR A 16 14.19 8.95 -23.33
N PHE A 17 14.37 8.20 -24.41
CA PHE A 17 14.91 6.84 -24.38
C PHE A 17 16.31 6.78 -23.77
N LEU A 18 17.22 7.67 -24.18
CA LEU A 18 18.59 7.72 -23.64
C LEU A 18 18.60 8.06 -22.14
N LEU A 19 17.78 9.03 -21.71
CA LEU A 19 17.62 9.35 -20.30
C LEU A 19 17.11 8.13 -19.51
N PHE A 20 16.12 7.41 -20.02
CA PHE A 20 15.63 6.18 -19.39
C PHE A 20 16.71 5.10 -19.28
N MET A 21 17.54 4.93 -20.31
CA MET A 21 18.64 3.96 -20.27
C MET A 21 19.69 4.33 -19.22
N ILE A 22 20.05 5.62 -19.11
CA ILE A 22 20.99 6.12 -18.10
C ILE A 22 20.44 5.91 -16.69
N ILE A 23 19.16 6.27 -16.47
CA ILE A 23 18.48 6.08 -15.18
C ILE A 23 18.50 4.59 -14.83
N ASN A 24 18.07 3.70 -15.73
CA ASN A 24 18.08 2.26 -15.47
C ASN A 24 19.49 1.73 -15.16
N CYS A 25 20.54 2.17 -15.88
CA CYS A 25 21.92 1.78 -15.57
C CYS A 25 22.34 2.19 -14.15
N MET A 26 22.00 3.40 -13.70
CA MET A 26 22.25 3.83 -12.33
C MET A 26 21.46 2.97 -11.33
N LEU A 27 20.19 2.69 -11.64
CA LEU A 27 19.33 1.86 -10.80
C LEU A 27 19.81 0.41 -10.70
N VAL A 28 20.54 -0.15 -11.67
CA VAL A 28 21.15 -1.50 -11.56
C VAL A 28 22.06 -1.59 -10.36
N ILE A 29 22.97 -0.61 -10.19
CA ILE A 29 23.94 -0.61 -9.08
C ILE A 29 23.19 -0.53 -7.75
N VAL A 30 22.22 0.38 -7.65
CA VAL A 30 21.45 0.56 -6.42
C VAL A 30 20.55 -0.65 -6.13
N GLY A 31 19.99 -1.27 -7.18
CA GLY A 31 19.21 -2.50 -7.09
C GLY A 31 20.03 -3.68 -6.58
N ILE A 32 21.25 -3.89 -7.10
CA ILE A 32 22.16 -4.95 -6.62
C ILE A 32 22.50 -4.72 -5.15
N LEU A 33 22.89 -3.50 -4.77
CA LEU A 33 23.17 -3.16 -3.38
C LEU A 33 21.96 -3.41 -2.48
N GLY A 34 20.76 -3.08 -2.95
CA GLY A 34 19.50 -3.35 -2.26
C GLY A 34 19.23 -4.85 -2.06
N VAL A 35 19.41 -5.68 -3.08
CA VAL A 35 19.23 -7.14 -2.97
C VAL A 35 20.23 -7.75 -2.00
N VAL A 36 21.53 -7.44 -2.17
CA VAL A 36 22.60 -7.92 -1.26
C VAL A 36 22.25 -7.54 0.17
N SER A 37 21.77 -6.32 0.35
CA SER A 37 21.39 -5.83 1.65
C SER A 37 20.22 -6.59 2.29
N ILE A 38 19.15 -6.89 1.54
CA ILE A 38 18.01 -7.65 2.09
C ILE A 38 18.45 -9.06 2.45
N LEU A 39 19.23 -9.70 1.59
CA LEU A 39 19.77 -11.03 1.84
C LEU A 39 20.64 -11.04 3.11
N LEU A 40 21.53 -10.06 3.26
CA LEU A 40 22.33 -9.89 4.47
C LEU A 40 21.45 -9.68 5.71
N SER A 41 20.34 -8.94 5.60
CA SER A 41 19.40 -8.75 6.72
C SER A 41 18.71 -10.05 7.14
N TYR A 42 18.38 -10.95 6.19
CA TYR A 42 17.83 -12.27 6.52
C TYR A 42 18.87 -13.18 7.17
N VAL A 43 20.10 -13.21 6.62
CA VAL A 43 21.20 -13.99 7.19
C VAL A 43 21.51 -13.50 8.61
N TYR A 44 21.58 -12.18 8.80
CA TYR A 44 21.76 -11.56 10.10
C TYR A 44 20.62 -11.92 11.05
N GLY A 45 19.36 -11.78 10.63
CA GLY A 45 18.19 -12.17 11.42
C GLY A 45 18.19 -13.66 11.80
N MET A 46 18.63 -14.55 10.92
CA MET A 46 18.77 -15.98 11.18
C MET A 46 19.85 -16.26 12.23
N VAL A 47 21.02 -15.62 12.11
CA VAL A 47 22.11 -15.73 13.10
C VAL A 47 21.64 -15.21 14.45
N LEU A 48 20.97 -14.07 14.49
CA LEU A 48 20.41 -13.50 15.72
C LEU A 48 19.33 -14.38 16.34
N TYR A 49 18.46 -14.98 15.52
CA TYR A 49 17.46 -15.93 16.02
C TYR A 49 18.13 -17.17 16.61
N GLY A 50 19.15 -17.71 15.95
CA GLY A 50 19.96 -18.81 16.51
C GLY A 50 20.68 -18.42 17.81
N LEU A 51 21.19 -17.20 17.92
CA LEU A 51 21.82 -16.67 19.13
C LEU A 51 20.81 -16.35 20.23
N SER A 52 19.57 -15.96 19.89
CA SER A 52 18.49 -15.72 20.84
C SER A 52 18.02 -16.97 21.57
N PHE A 53 18.23 -18.14 20.96
CA PHE A 53 18.04 -19.42 21.63
C PHE A 53 19.08 -19.66 22.74
N ILE A 54 20.22 -18.95 22.70
CA ILE A 54 21.37 -19.08 23.61
C ILE A 54 21.45 -17.90 24.59
N LEU A 55 20.97 -16.71 24.20
CA LEU A 55 21.04 -15.46 24.96
C LEU A 55 19.63 -14.94 25.30
N PHE A 56 19.41 -14.56 26.57
CA PHE A 56 18.13 -14.12 27.15
C PHE A 56 17.34 -13.09 26.29
N SER A 57 16.01 -13.13 26.45
CA SER A 57 14.95 -12.47 25.65
C SER A 57 15.12 -10.99 25.33
N ASP A 58 15.84 -10.23 26.16
CA ASP A 58 15.83 -8.77 26.10
C ASP A 58 16.73 -8.21 24.98
N TRP A 59 17.79 -8.94 24.63
CA TRP A 59 18.64 -8.60 23.48
C TRP A 59 17.93 -8.84 22.15
N VAL A 60 17.02 -9.81 22.10
CA VAL A 60 16.21 -10.14 20.93
C VAL A 60 15.26 -8.99 20.58
N GLN A 61 14.69 -8.34 21.61
CA GLN A 61 13.80 -7.17 21.43
C GLN A 61 14.55 -5.91 21.00
N PHE A 62 15.81 -5.74 21.41
CA PHE A 62 16.64 -4.63 20.95
C PHE A 62 17.05 -4.82 19.48
N LEU A 63 17.34 -6.06 19.08
CA LEU A 63 17.84 -6.40 17.75
C LEU A 63 16.74 -6.63 16.69
N SER A 64 15.48 -6.88 17.09
CA SER A 64 14.35 -6.87 16.16
C SER A 64 14.03 -5.48 15.59
N ARG A 65 14.58 -4.41 16.20
CA ARG A 65 14.51 -3.04 15.68
C ARG A 65 15.33 -2.83 14.40
N PHE A 66 16.09 -3.83 13.93
CA PHE A 66 16.91 -3.74 12.73
C PHE A 66 16.16 -4.09 11.42
N ASP A 67 14.86 -4.42 11.47
CA ASP A 67 14.01 -4.57 10.28
C ASP A 67 13.93 -3.29 9.41
N TYR A 68 14.37 -2.16 9.96
CA TYR A 68 14.41 -0.83 9.31
C TYR A 68 15.75 -0.49 8.65
N VAL A 69 16.84 -1.21 8.94
CA VAL A 69 18.21 -0.65 8.78
C VAL A 69 18.75 -0.71 7.36
N ILE A 70 18.10 -1.37 6.40
CA ILE A 70 18.59 -1.26 5.02
C ILE A 70 17.51 -1.19 3.96
N CYS A 71 17.16 0.07 3.65
CA CYS A 71 16.10 0.48 2.72
C CYS A 71 16.66 1.16 1.46
N ILE A 72 17.87 0.79 1.00
CA ILE A 72 18.39 1.23 -0.31
C ILE A 72 17.38 0.96 -1.45
N PRO A 73 16.67 -0.19 -1.52
CA PRO A 73 15.66 -0.38 -2.55
C PRO A 73 14.36 0.39 -2.30
N ALA A 74 13.99 0.70 -1.06
CA ALA A 74 12.84 1.58 -0.78
C ALA A 74 13.13 3.00 -1.27
N TYR A 75 14.35 3.51 -1.07
CA TYR A 75 14.82 4.78 -1.64
C TYR A 75 14.83 4.79 -3.17
N VAL A 76 15.15 3.66 -3.81
CA VAL A 76 15.00 3.50 -5.27
C VAL A 76 13.53 3.55 -5.68
N ILE A 77 12.66 2.82 -4.99
CA ILE A 77 11.22 2.80 -5.29
C ILE A 77 10.60 4.19 -5.09
N GLU A 78 11.01 4.90 -4.03
CA GLU A 78 10.72 6.32 -3.78
C GLU A 78 11.10 7.23 -4.94
N SER A 79 12.31 7.06 -5.45
CA SER A 79 12.83 7.92 -6.50
C SER A 79 12.20 7.64 -7.88
N VAL A 80 11.51 6.51 -8.06
CA VAL A 80 11.16 5.96 -9.38
C VAL A 80 9.66 5.92 -9.64
N ILE A 81 8.81 5.57 -8.64
CA ILE A 81 7.35 5.42 -8.81
C ILE A 81 6.63 6.41 -7.90
N ALA A 82 6.93 7.70 -8.08
CA ALA A 82 6.52 8.78 -7.17
C ALA A 82 7.08 8.57 -5.74
N PRO A 83 7.44 9.64 -5.03
CA PRO A 83 7.97 9.49 -3.67
C PRO A 83 7.00 8.67 -2.84
N VAL A 84 7.38 7.45 -2.47
CA VAL A 84 6.95 6.90 -1.19
C VAL A 84 7.38 8.00 -0.24
N SER A 85 6.48 8.61 0.53
CA SER A 85 7.01 9.38 1.64
C SER A 85 7.56 8.34 2.59
N VAL A 86 8.85 8.02 2.54
CA VAL A 86 9.52 7.33 3.64
C VAL A 86 9.51 8.30 4.82
N GLY A 87 8.39 8.31 5.52
CA GLY A 87 8.20 9.07 6.73
C GLY A 87 9.15 8.53 7.79
N ASN A 88 10.13 9.34 8.15
CA ASN A 88 10.97 9.14 9.34
C ASN A 88 10.21 9.45 10.65
N ASP A 89 8.89 9.62 10.56
CA ASP A 89 8.04 10.09 11.65
C ASP A 89 7.42 8.90 12.39
N ASN A 90 7.80 8.76 13.66
CA ASN A 90 7.47 7.65 14.58
C ASN A 90 5.98 7.49 14.94
N LYS A 91 5.05 8.17 14.26
CA LYS A 91 3.61 7.87 14.43
C LYS A 91 3.20 6.81 13.41
N ILE A 92 2.75 5.68 13.94
CA ILE A 92 2.52 4.45 13.19
C ILE A 92 1.12 4.43 12.58
N PHE A 93 0.14 4.96 13.31
CA PHE A 93 -1.26 5.05 12.92
C PHE A 93 -1.93 6.19 13.69
N VAL A 94 -3.11 6.60 13.24
CA VAL A 94 -4.03 7.49 13.99
C VAL A 94 -5.33 6.72 14.23
N PHE A 95 -5.82 6.73 15.47
CA PHE A 95 -7.08 6.10 15.82
C PHE A 95 -8.07 7.17 16.29
N ASN A 96 -9.07 7.43 15.46
CA ASN A 96 -10.11 8.42 15.72
C ASN A 96 -11.37 7.72 16.21
N ARG A 97 -11.82 8.09 17.41
CA ARG A 97 -13.09 7.64 17.94
C ARG A 97 -14.18 8.61 17.52
N HIS A 98 -15.13 8.14 16.70
CA HIS A 98 -16.30 8.95 16.36
C HIS A 98 -17.44 8.61 17.31
N HIS A 99 -18.09 9.65 17.84
CA HIS A 99 -19.23 9.50 18.75
C HIS A 99 -20.51 9.27 17.93
N GLY A 100 -21.01 8.04 17.93
CA GLY A 100 -22.35 7.69 17.47
C GLY A 100 -23.15 7.06 18.61
N GLN A 101 -24.44 7.37 18.71
CA GLN A 101 -25.35 6.86 19.76
C GLN A 101 -25.81 5.39 19.54
N ASN A 102 -25.33 4.72 18.49
CA ASN A 102 -25.79 3.37 18.12
C ASN A 102 -24.89 2.26 18.67
N GLU A 103 -25.51 1.19 19.18
CA GLU A 103 -24.86 0.01 19.77
C GLU A 103 -24.08 -0.87 18.77
N LYS A 104 -24.28 -0.69 17.46
CA LYS A 104 -23.61 -1.45 16.39
C LYS A 104 -22.54 -0.60 15.70
N LYS A 105 -21.37 -0.48 16.33
CA LYS A 105 -20.23 0.29 15.80
C LYS A 105 -19.40 -0.58 14.86
N GLY A 106 -18.97 -0.05 13.71
CA GLY A 106 -17.99 -0.68 12.83
C GLY A 106 -16.59 -0.08 12.99
N LEU A 107 -15.59 -0.73 12.41
CA LEU A 107 -14.23 -0.20 12.29
C LEU A 107 -13.85 -0.05 10.82
N ILE A 108 -13.38 1.15 10.44
CA ILE A 108 -12.72 1.38 9.15
C ILE A 108 -11.22 1.35 9.39
N ILE A 109 -10.51 0.58 8.57
CA ILE A 109 -9.06 0.51 8.54
C ILE A 109 -8.61 1.03 7.18
N THR A 110 -8.01 2.22 7.15
CA THR A 110 -7.67 2.91 5.91
C THR A 110 -6.16 2.98 5.69
N PHE A 111 -5.74 2.63 4.48
CA PHE A 111 -4.37 2.75 4.01
C PHE A 111 -4.29 3.83 2.91
N GLY A 112 -3.47 4.85 3.16
CA GLY A 112 -3.21 5.91 2.19
C GLY A 112 -2.50 5.44 0.92
N GLY A 113 -2.43 6.30 -0.09
CA GLY A 113 -1.55 6.09 -1.25
C GLY A 113 -0.09 6.37 -0.92
N ASN A 114 0.81 6.04 -1.85
CA ASN A 114 2.27 6.09 -1.67
C ASN A 114 2.82 7.45 -1.18
N ASN A 115 2.23 8.55 -1.62
CA ASN A 115 2.67 9.91 -1.31
C ASN A 115 1.73 10.64 -0.32
N MET A 116 0.82 9.90 0.33
CA MET A 116 -0.14 10.50 1.25
C MET A 116 0.42 10.46 2.67
N ARG A 117 0.77 11.61 3.22
CA ARG A 117 1.24 11.70 4.60
C ARG A 117 0.11 11.36 5.56
N LEU A 118 0.45 10.69 6.66
CA LEU A 118 -0.56 10.39 7.68
C LEU A 118 -1.12 11.64 8.36
N LYS A 119 -0.28 12.64 8.66
CA LYS A 119 -0.64 13.86 9.41
C LYS A 119 0.10 15.10 8.90
N GLY A 120 -0.35 16.27 9.35
CA GLY A 120 0.46 17.51 9.36
C GLY A 120 0.30 18.42 8.14
N SER A 121 -0.59 18.10 7.21
CA SER A 121 -0.98 18.97 6.09
C SER A 121 -2.46 18.77 5.74
N GLN A 122 -3.05 19.70 4.99
CA GLN A 122 -4.43 19.55 4.49
C GLN A 122 -4.57 18.32 3.57
N ASP A 123 -3.51 17.96 2.83
CA ASP A 123 -3.51 16.78 1.96
C ASP A 123 -3.21 15.46 2.70
N SER A 124 -3.25 15.46 4.04
CA SER A 124 -2.94 14.28 4.85
C SER A 124 -4.14 13.34 5.01
N LEU A 125 -3.86 12.06 5.24
CA LEU A 125 -4.91 11.06 5.44
C LEU A 125 -5.76 11.36 6.69
N GLU A 126 -5.16 11.92 7.74
CA GLU A 126 -5.87 12.40 8.92
C GLU A 126 -6.86 13.52 8.58
N ALA A 127 -6.48 14.47 7.72
CA ALA A 127 -7.37 15.56 7.31
C ALA A 127 -8.60 15.03 6.53
N SER A 128 -8.45 13.96 5.76
CA SER A 128 -9.56 13.31 5.05
C SER A 128 -10.39 12.33 5.93
N SER A 129 -10.00 12.10 7.19
CA SER A 129 -10.61 11.09 8.06
C SER A 129 -12.13 11.25 8.22
N ASP A 130 -12.58 12.47 8.53
CA ASP A 130 -13.99 12.74 8.80
C ASP A 130 -14.85 12.52 7.56
N ALA A 131 -14.38 12.99 6.40
CA ALA A 131 -15.08 12.83 5.12
C ALA A 131 -15.20 11.34 4.74
N ILE A 132 -14.12 10.56 4.92
CA ILE A 132 -14.13 9.11 4.69
C ILE A 132 -15.15 8.42 5.61
N VAL A 133 -15.13 8.73 6.92
CA VAL A 133 -16.05 8.15 7.89
C VAL A 133 -17.49 8.52 7.57
N GLN A 134 -17.77 9.78 7.22
CA GLN A 134 -19.12 10.23 6.86
C GLN A 134 -19.63 9.53 5.60
N TYR A 135 -18.79 9.41 4.56
CA TYR A 135 -19.13 8.69 3.33
C TYR A 135 -19.54 7.25 3.62
N PHE A 136 -18.70 6.49 4.32
CA PHE A 136 -18.99 5.09 4.61
C PHE A 136 -20.10 4.92 5.66
N SER A 137 -20.25 5.87 6.58
CA SER A 137 -21.40 5.88 7.51
C SER A 137 -22.72 6.02 6.77
N LYS A 138 -22.78 6.87 5.73
CA LYS A 138 -23.93 7.01 4.83
C LYS A 138 -24.13 5.76 3.97
N GLU A 139 -23.08 5.21 3.37
CA GLU A 139 -23.16 4.01 2.50
C GLU A 139 -23.67 2.78 3.26
N TYR A 140 -23.18 2.55 4.47
CA TYR A 140 -23.51 1.36 5.28
C TYR A 140 -24.55 1.62 6.37
N GLN A 141 -25.08 2.84 6.49
CA GLN A 141 -26.06 3.25 7.51
C GLN A 141 -25.63 2.86 8.94
N ARG A 142 -24.35 3.12 9.26
CA ARG A 142 -23.69 2.65 10.48
C ARG A 142 -22.65 3.66 10.97
N SER A 143 -22.40 3.71 12.27
CA SER A 143 -21.32 4.54 12.84
C SER A 143 -19.99 3.79 12.85
N PHE A 144 -18.89 4.50 12.59
CA PHE A 144 -17.57 3.91 12.47
C PHE A 144 -16.51 4.57 13.36
N ASP A 145 -15.67 3.77 13.99
CA ASP A 145 -14.32 4.21 14.38
C ASP A 145 -13.36 4.08 13.22
N HIS A 146 -12.30 4.89 13.22
CA HIS A 146 -11.38 4.97 12.11
C HIS A 146 -9.94 4.77 12.54
N LEU A 147 -9.29 3.78 11.93
CA LEU A 147 -7.88 3.47 12.09
C LEU A 147 -7.14 3.78 10.79
N LEU A 148 -6.24 4.75 10.84
CA LEU A 148 -5.49 5.26 9.70
C LEU A 148 -4.06 4.76 9.75
N PHE A 149 -3.58 4.16 8.67
CA PHE A 149 -2.19 3.71 8.54
C PHE A 149 -1.43 4.48 7.47
N ASP A 150 -0.20 4.86 7.84
CA ASP A 150 0.84 5.29 6.90
C ASP A 150 1.50 4.09 6.24
N ILE A 151 1.99 4.23 5.00
CA ILE A 151 2.78 3.18 4.35
C ILE A 151 4.22 3.24 4.89
N LYS A 152 4.65 2.20 5.62
CA LYS A 152 5.97 2.18 6.27
C LYS A 152 7.09 1.64 5.37
N GLN A 153 8.31 2.02 5.72
CA GLN A 153 9.51 1.32 5.31
C GLN A 153 9.47 -0.11 5.85
N ALA A 154 9.68 -1.07 4.95
CA ALA A 154 10.01 -2.44 5.27
C ALA A 154 11.02 -2.93 4.26
N LYS A 155 11.88 -3.88 4.67
CA LYS A 155 12.82 -4.54 3.75
C LYS A 155 12.11 -5.33 2.65
N ASP A 156 10.93 -5.88 2.94
CA ASP A 156 10.11 -6.67 2.03
C ASP A 156 8.62 -6.59 2.39
N TYR A 157 7.76 -7.07 1.51
CA TYR A 157 6.30 -7.01 1.70
C TYR A 157 5.78 -7.89 2.85
N ALA A 158 6.40 -9.05 3.09
CA ALA A 158 5.97 -9.95 4.17
C ALA A 158 6.20 -9.31 5.55
N THR A 159 7.33 -8.62 5.71
CA THR A 159 7.70 -7.85 6.90
C THR A 159 6.73 -6.70 7.10
N LEU A 160 6.36 -5.98 6.02
CA LEU A 160 5.36 -4.92 6.09
C LEU A 160 4.01 -5.43 6.60
N LEU A 161 3.52 -6.55 6.06
CA LEU A 161 2.25 -7.15 6.49
C LEU A 161 2.29 -7.61 7.95
N LYS A 162 3.41 -8.20 8.38
CA LYS A 162 3.60 -8.63 9.78
C LYS A 162 3.56 -7.44 10.73
N ILE A 163 4.19 -6.32 10.37
CA ILE A 163 4.17 -5.08 11.15
C ILE A 163 2.73 -4.61 11.35
N TYR A 164 1.93 -4.49 10.28
CA TYR A 164 0.53 -4.08 10.40
C TYR A 164 -0.34 -5.08 11.16
N GLN A 165 -0.14 -6.38 10.93
CA GLN A 165 -0.84 -7.43 11.67
C GLN A 165 -0.61 -7.27 13.18
N GLN A 166 0.64 -7.17 13.61
CA GLN A 166 0.99 -6.98 15.02
C GLN A 166 0.34 -5.72 15.60
N MET A 167 0.38 -4.61 14.88
CA MET A 167 -0.20 -3.34 15.34
C MET A 167 -1.72 -3.40 15.55
N ILE A 168 -2.43 -4.08 14.65
CA ILE A 168 -3.87 -4.26 14.75
C ILE A 168 -4.23 -5.17 15.93
N LEU A 169 -3.45 -6.24 16.13
CA LEU A 169 -3.70 -7.24 17.17
C LEU A 169 -3.27 -6.78 18.56
N ASP A 170 -2.12 -6.13 18.73
CA ASP A 170 -1.59 -5.69 20.04
C ASP A 170 -2.52 -4.72 20.80
N LYS A 171 -3.45 -4.09 20.07
CA LYS A 171 -4.42 -3.15 20.62
C LYS A 171 -5.82 -3.74 20.77
N ASN A 172 -6.01 -5.02 20.42
CA ASN A 172 -7.29 -5.73 20.40
C ASN A 172 -8.41 -4.92 19.73
N TYR A 173 -8.08 -4.17 18.67
CA TYR A 173 -9.08 -3.33 18.00
C TYR A 173 -10.23 -4.18 17.47
N LEU A 174 -9.93 -5.35 16.91
CA LEU A 174 -10.90 -6.17 16.20
C LEU A 174 -12.00 -6.73 17.12
N ASP A 175 -11.72 -7.01 18.40
CA ASP A 175 -12.64 -7.73 19.29
C ASP A 175 -13.96 -7.00 19.55
N HIS A 176 -13.95 -5.67 19.43
CA HIS A 176 -15.10 -4.83 19.76
C HIS A 176 -16.06 -4.56 18.58
N TYR A 177 -15.73 -5.03 17.38
CA TYR A 177 -16.50 -4.74 16.17
C TYR A 177 -16.97 -6.01 15.46
N ASP A 178 -18.23 -6.04 15.05
CA ASP A 178 -18.86 -7.08 14.21
C ASP A 178 -18.69 -6.78 12.71
N PHE A 179 -18.38 -5.53 12.36
CA PHE A 179 -18.22 -5.06 10.99
C PHE A 179 -16.87 -4.36 10.82
N ILE A 180 -16.05 -4.85 9.88
CA ILE A 180 -14.73 -4.31 9.56
C ILE A 180 -14.69 -3.91 8.09
N LEU A 181 -14.36 -2.64 7.80
CA LEU A 181 -14.09 -2.15 6.46
C LEU A 181 -12.60 -1.92 6.26
N PHE A 182 -11.96 -2.66 5.36
CA PHE A 182 -10.63 -2.34 4.87
C PHE A 182 -10.76 -1.41 3.65
N HIS A 183 -10.22 -0.20 3.74
CA HIS A 183 -10.20 0.77 2.65
C HIS A 183 -8.76 1.08 2.26
N GLY A 184 -8.48 1.17 0.96
CA GLY A 184 -7.15 1.50 0.50
C GLY A 184 -7.12 2.12 -0.88
N MET A 185 -6.24 3.10 -1.04
CA MET A 185 -6.02 3.84 -2.29
C MET A 185 -4.66 3.50 -2.89
N SER A 186 -4.57 3.26 -4.20
CA SER A 186 -3.31 2.97 -4.90
C SER A 186 -2.53 1.83 -4.20
N LEU A 187 -1.30 2.07 -3.72
CA LEU A 187 -0.51 1.10 -2.94
C LEU A 187 -1.23 0.63 -1.66
N GLY A 188 -1.96 1.52 -0.97
CA GLY A 188 -2.79 1.17 0.18
C GLY A 188 -3.92 0.20 -0.19
N GLY A 189 -4.41 0.23 -1.43
CA GLY A 189 -5.38 -0.72 -1.96
C GLY A 189 -4.86 -2.17 -1.95
N ALA A 190 -3.58 -2.37 -2.25
CA ALA A 190 -2.93 -3.68 -2.17
C ALA A 190 -2.83 -4.17 -0.71
N LEU A 191 -2.56 -3.27 0.24
CA LEU A 191 -2.56 -3.60 1.67
C LEU A 191 -3.96 -3.96 2.18
N ALA A 192 -4.98 -3.18 1.78
CA ALA A 192 -6.37 -3.43 2.12
C ALA A 192 -6.89 -4.78 1.59
N LEU A 193 -6.37 -5.24 0.44
CA LEU A 193 -6.66 -6.59 -0.08
C LEU A 193 -5.93 -7.69 0.70
N GLN A 194 -4.67 -7.48 1.08
CA GLN A 194 -3.86 -8.56 1.61
C GLN A 194 -4.08 -8.79 3.12
N LEU A 195 -4.26 -7.73 3.90
CA LEU A 195 -4.37 -7.83 5.36
C LEU A 195 -5.54 -8.70 5.85
N PRO A 196 -6.72 -8.71 5.22
CA PRO A 196 -7.80 -9.63 5.58
C PRO A 196 -7.41 -11.11 5.49
N LEU A 197 -6.52 -11.48 4.57
CA LEU A 197 -6.02 -12.86 4.49
C LEU A 197 -5.03 -13.17 5.62
N VAL A 198 -4.22 -12.20 6.02
CA VAL A 198 -3.26 -12.34 7.13
C VAL A 198 -3.97 -12.39 8.49
N LEU A 199 -5.11 -11.69 8.61
CA LEU A 199 -5.94 -11.62 9.81
C LEU A 199 -7.08 -12.63 9.82
N ASP A 200 -7.12 -13.58 8.89
CA ASP A 200 -8.28 -14.43 8.61
C ASP A 200 -8.88 -15.08 9.86
N GLU A 201 -8.03 -15.63 10.74
CA GLU A 201 -8.48 -16.28 11.99
C GLU A 201 -9.25 -15.34 12.92
N TYR A 202 -8.89 -14.06 12.96
CA TYR A 202 -9.52 -13.03 13.80
C TYR A 202 -10.76 -12.41 13.17
N LEU A 203 -10.99 -12.66 11.88
CA LEU A 203 -12.09 -12.07 11.11
C LEU A 203 -13.22 -13.06 10.83
N LYS A 204 -13.11 -14.33 11.24
CA LYS A 204 -14.08 -15.41 10.92
C LYS A 204 -15.53 -15.06 11.27
N ASP A 205 -15.75 -14.45 12.43
CA ASP A 205 -17.10 -14.12 12.93
C ASP A 205 -17.53 -12.68 12.62
N LYS A 206 -16.79 -11.99 11.75
CA LYS A 206 -17.00 -10.58 11.41
C LYS A 206 -17.48 -10.44 9.96
N GLN A 207 -18.29 -9.41 9.71
CA GLN A 207 -18.60 -8.95 8.36
C GLN A 207 -17.42 -8.12 7.85
N VAL A 208 -16.73 -8.62 6.82
CA VAL A 208 -15.54 -7.98 6.27
C VAL A 208 -15.90 -7.33 4.94
N HIS A 209 -15.74 -6.03 4.85
CA HIS A 209 -15.87 -5.28 3.61
C HIS A 209 -14.49 -4.80 3.18
N ILE A 210 -14.22 -4.86 1.89
CA ILE A 210 -12.95 -4.42 1.31
C ILE A 210 -13.25 -3.48 0.16
N ARG A 211 -12.77 -2.25 0.27
CA ARG A 211 -12.90 -1.19 -0.71
C ARG A 211 -11.52 -0.80 -1.24
N VAL A 212 -11.31 -1.05 -2.52
CA VAL A 212 -10.04 -0.81 -3.21
C VAL A 212 -10.23 0.27 -4.26
N GLU A 213 -9.42 1.31 -4.19
CA GLU A 213 -9.52 2.48 -5.08
C GLU A 213 -8.24 2.63 -5.90
N ASN A 214 -8.39 2.39 -7.20
CA ASN A 214 -7.43 2.58 -8.27
C ASN A 214 -6.02 2.08 -7.94
N THR A 215 -5.94 0.77 -7.71
CA THR A 215 -4.69 0.06 -7.44
C THR A 215 -4.16 -0.66 -8.69
N PHE A 216 -3.00 -1.29 -8.57
CA PHE A 216 -2.32 -2.03 -9.63
C PHE A 216 -2.51 -3.55 -9.50
N THR A 217 -2.34 -4.29 -10.59
CA THR A 217 -2.39 -5.76 -10.60
C THR A 217 -1.21 -6.33 -9.82
N THR A 218 0.00 -5.90 -10.18
CA THR A 218 1.21 -6.09 -9.36
C THR A 218 2.04 -4.82 -9.31
N LEU A 219 2.79 -4.62 -8.22
CA LEU A 219 3.66 -3.46 -8.08
C LEU A 219 4.80 -3.49 -9.11
N ALA A 220 5.27 -4.69 -9.44
CA ALA A 220 6.26 -4.89 -10.49
C ALA A 220 5.72 -4.43 -11.85
N ASP A 221 4.49 -4.80 -12.21
CA ASP A 221 3.88 -4.38 -13.48
C ASP A 221 3.66 -2.87 -13.54
N ALA A 222 3.32 -2.22 -12.41
CA ALA A 222 3.25 -0.76 -12.33
C ALA A 222 4.62 -0.08 -12.59
N ALA A 223 5.70 -0.69 -12.11
CA ALA A 223 7.05 -0.24 -12.43
C ALA A 223 7.37 -0.41 -13.93
N MET A 224 7.01 -1.57 -14.48
CA MET A 224 7.24 -1.89 -15.89
C MET A 224 6.42 -0.99 -16.84
N ALA A 225 5.19 -0.62 -16.46
CA ALA A 225 4.36 0.33 -17.20
C ALA A 225 5.01 1.71 -17.37
N ASN A 226 6.00 2.02 -16.52
CA ASN A 226 6.80 3.23 -16.54
C ASN A 226 8.27 2.97 -16.94
N TYR A 227 8.54 1.83 -17.58
CA TYR A 227 9.85 1.46 -18.16
C TYR A 227 10.99 1.32 -17.14
N TYR A 228 10.66 0.95 -15.89
CA TYR A 228 11.64 0.71 -14.83
C TYR A 228 11.98 -0.78 -14.69
N TYR A 229 12.66 -1.30 -15.71
CA TYR A 229 12.97 -2.74 -15.85
C TYR A 229 13.80 -3.30 -14.69
N VAL A 230 14.69 -2.51 -14.11
CA VAL A 230 15.52 -2.95 -12.98
C VAL A 230 14.67 -3.10 -11.71
N ALA A 231 13.83 -2.10 -11.44
CA ALA A 231 12.92 -2.13 -10.30
C ALA A 231 11.90 -3.27 -10.43
N TYR A 232 11.47 -3.61 -11.65
CA TYR A 232 10.56 -4.74 -11.91
C TYR A 232 11.05 -6.05 -11.27
N PHE A 233 12.30 -6.45 -11.52
CA PHE A 233 12.81 -7.73 -10.99
C PHE A 233 12.88 -7.74 -9.46
N TYR A 234 13.31 -6.63 -8.88
CA TYR A 234 13.36 -6.46 -7.44
C TYR A 234 11.95 -6.58 -6.82
N LEU A 235 10.99 -5.82 -7.35
CA LEU A 235 9.62 -5.77 -6.86
C LEU A 235 8.92 -7.12 -7.01
N LYS A 236 9.18 -7.83 -8.11
CA LYS A 236 8.61 -9.16 -8.35
C LYS A 236 9.03 -10.18 -7.29
N VAL A 237 10.23 -10.04 -6.72
CA VAL A 237 10.78 -10.99 -5.73
C VAL A 237 10.44 -10.57 -4.30
N PHE A 238 10.73 -9.33 -3.92
CA PHE A 238 10.63 -8.88 -2.52
C PHE A 238 9.31 -8.16 -2.19
N TRP A 239 8.59 -7.71 -3.22
CA TRP A 239 7.29 -7.05 -3.09
C TRP A 239 6.21 -7.73 -3.95
N PRO A 240 6.00 -9.06 -3.81
CA PRO A 240 5.09 -9.83 -4.67
C PRO A 240 3.62 -9.57 -4.31
N MET A 241 3.18 -8.33 -4.48
CA MET A 241 1.77 -7.92 -4.39
C MET A 241 1.06 -8.43 -5.64
N ASP A 242 0.40 -9.58 -5.56
CA ASP A 242 -0.44 -10.13 -6.63
C ASP A 242 -1.92 -9.95 -6.26
N ASN A 243 -2.45 -8.78 -6.63
CA ASN A 243 -3.81 -8.38 -6.25
C ASN A 243 -4.88 -9.22 -6.97
N THR A 244 -4.58 -9.77 -8.15
CA THR A 244 -5.47 -10.69 -8.88
C THR A 244 -5.62 -12.02 -8.17
N LYS A 245 -4.50 -12.60 -7.71
CA LYS A 245 -4.51 -13.82 -6.91
C LYS A 245 -5.21 -13.59 -5.57
N THR A 246 -4.86 -12.51 -4.87
CA THR A 246 -5.45 -12.18 -3.57
C THR A 246 -6.96 -11.94 -3.67
N TYR A 247 -7.44 -11.20 -4.67
CA TYR A 247 -8.86 -11.05 -4.95
C TYR A 247 -9.56 -12.38 -5.19
N SER A 248 -8.93 -13.28 -5.95
CA SER A 248 -9.50 -14.60 -6.24
C SER A 248 -9.64 -15.49 -5.00
N LEU A 249 -8.75 -15.33 -4.02
CA LEU A 249 -8.86 -16.00 -2.72
C LEU A 249 -9.98 -15.40 -1.87
N LEU A 250 -10.08 -14.07 -1.82
CA LEU A 250 -11.04 -13.37 -0.99
C LEU A 250 -12.48 -13.44 -1.51
N LYS A 251 -12.70 -13.38 -2.83
CA LYS A 251 -14.05 -13.38 -3.42
C LYS A 251 -14.87 -14.65 -3.11
N ASN A 252 -14.19 -15.73 -2.74
CA ASN A 252 -14.82 -17.01 -2.41
C ASN A 252 -15.10 -17.15 -0.91
N LYS A 253 -14.74 -16.15 -0.08
CA LYS A 253 -15.02 -16.17 1.35
C LYS A 253 -16.42 -15.63 1.63
N HIS A 254 -17.21 -16.40 2.39
CA HIS A 254 -18.63 -16.14 2.63
C HIS A 254 -18.91 -14.85 3.44
N ASN A 255 -17.96 -14.40 4.25
CA ASN A 255 -18.08 -13.21 5.09
C ASN A 255 -17.38 -11.96 4.50
N VAL A 256 -16.91 -12.04 3.24
CA VAL A 256 -16.15 -10.97 2.59
C VAL A 256 -16.96 -10.36 1.44
N THR A 257 -17.14 -9.04 1.48
CA THR A 257 -17.67 -8.26 0.34
C THR A 257 -16.57 -7.38 -0.23
N LEU A 258 -16.32 -7.49 -1.54
CA LEU A 258 -15.29 -6.74 -2.25
C LEU A 258 -15.89 -5.72 -3.21
N LYS A 259 -15.41 -4.48 -3.14
CA LYS A 259 -15.75 -3.41 -4.09
C LYS A 259 -14.46 -2.78 -4.61
N VAL A 260 -14.24 -2.89 -5.92
CA VAL A 260 -13.08 -2.30 -6.59
C VAL A 260 -13.56 -1.16 -7.48
N VAL A 261 -12.88 -0.02 -7.40
CA VAL A 261 -13.15 1.13 -8.26
C VAL A 261 -11.87 1.58 -8.91
N SER A 262 -11.94 1.85 -10.20
CA SER A 262 -10.83 2.35 -11.01
C SER A 262 -11.26 3.61 -11.76
N VAL A 263 -10.29 4.35 -12.28
CA VAL A 263 -10.55 5.53 -13.12
C VAL A 263 -10.32 5.22 -14.59
N LYS A 264 -10.99 5.99 -15.44
CA LYS A 264 -10.88 5.84 -16.89
C LYS A 264 -9.52 6.26 -17.44
N ASP A 265 -8.97 7.39 -16.98
CA ASP A 265 -7.79 8.02 -17.58
C ASP A 265 -6.57 7.95 -16.65
N ASP A 266 -6.15 6.72 -16.31
CA ASP A 266 -4.97 6.48 -15.48
C ASP A 266 -3.67 6.45 -16.31
N GLN A 267 -2.93 7.55 -16.26
CA GLN A 267 -1.62 7.69 -16.91
C GLN A 267 -0.45 7.12 -16.08
N VAL A 268 -0.68 6.76 -14.82
CA VAL A 268 0.35 6.26 -13.90
C VAL A 268 0.41 4.73 -13.98
N LEU A 269 -0.73 4.06 -13.79
CA LEU A 269 -0.80 2.60 -13.81
C LEU A 269 -0.96 2.06 -15.24
N LYS A 270 -1.55 2.83 -16.16
CA LYS A 270 -1.72 2.42 -17.57
C LYS A 270 -2.31 0.99 -17.66
N TRP A 271 -1.60 0.08 -18.34
CA TRP A 271 -2.01 -1.32 -18.51
C TRP A 271 -1.87 -2.17 -17.25
N SER A 272 -1.20 -1.68 -16.19
CA SER A 272 -1.05 -2.41 -14.93
C SER A 272 -2.20 -2.17 -13.94
N SER A 273 -3.23 -1.40 -14.30
CA SER A 273 -4.38 -1.14 -13.42
C SER A 273 -5.08 -2.46 -13.02
N PHE A 274 -5.44 -2.58 -11.74
CA PHE A 274 -6.21 -3.72 -11.25
C PHE A 274 -7.70 -3.48 -11.46
N SER A 275 -8.28 -4.25 -12.39
CA SER A 275 -9.70 -4.13 -12.73
C SER A 275 -10.34 -5.51 -12.92
N PRO A 276 -10.56 -6.28 -11.83
CA PRO A 276 -11.26 -7.56 -11.91
C PRO A 276 -12.72 -7.39 -12.36
N PRO A 277 -13.42 -8.48 -12.75
CA PRO A 277 -14.84 -8.42 -13.10
C PRO A 277 -15.68 -7.76 -11.99
N GLY A 278 -16.59 -6.86 -12.37
CA GLY A 278 -17.39 -6.07 -11.43
C GLY A 278 -16.73 -4.80 -10.91
N THR A 279 -15.54 -4.44 -11.39
CA THR A 279 -14.91 -3.15 -11.10
C THR A 279 -15.77 -2.00 -11.63
N GLN A 280 -16.06 -1.03 -10.77
CA GLN A 280 -16.70 0.22 -11.17
C GLN A 280 -15.64 1.15 -11.78
N ILE A 281 -15.86 1.61 -13.01
CA ILE A 281 -14.96 2.58 -13.66
C ILE A 281 -15.63 3.95 -13.63
N ILE A 282 -14.96 4.91 -13.01
CA ILE A 282 -15.43 6.30 -12.89
C ILE A 282 -14.65 7.24 -13.84
N PRO A 283 -15.25 8.37 -14.28
CA PRO A 283 -14.51 9.44 -14.93
C PRO A 283 -13.44 10.02 -13.98
N GLY A 284 -12.25 10.29 -14.48
CA GLY A 284 -11.17 10.89 -13.68
C GLY A 284 -9.76 10.40 -14.03
N HIS A 285 -8.80 10.89 -13.25
CA HIS A 285 -7.37 10.58 -13.31
C HIS A 285 -6.92 9.84 -12.06
N HIS A 286 -5.66 9.40 -12.01
CA HIS A 286 -5.12 8.53 -10.95
C HIS A 286 -5.47 8.96 -9.51
N ASN A 287 -5.53 10.27 -9.23
CA ASN A 287 -5.77 10.85 -7.90
C ASN A 287 -7.22 11.34 -7.66
N THR A 288 -8.18 11.03 -8.54
CA THR A 288 -9.54 11.58 -8.47
C THR A 288 -10.31 11.22 -7.18
N PHE A 289 -9.95 10.14 -6.48
CA PHE A 289 -10.67 9.67 -5.29
C PHE A 289 -10.56 10.57 -4.06
N LEU A 290 -9.46 11.33 -3.92
CA LEU A 290 -9.29 12.24 -2.78
C LEU A 290 -10.42 13.29 -2.70
N TRP A 291 -10.85 13.77 -3.87
CA TRP A 291 -11.90 14.78 -4.01
C TRP A 291 -13.32 14.24 -3.82
N MET A 292 -13.52 12.93 -4.06
CA MET A 292 -14.85 12.32 -3.95
C MET A 292 -15.39 12.26 -2.52
N PHE A 293 -14.51 12.28 -1.53
CA PHE A 293 -14.91 12.32 -0.12
C PHE A 293 -15.28 13.75 0.32
N GLU A 294 -14.64 14.78 -0.25
CA GLU A 294 -14.91 16.19 0.07
C GLU A 294 -16.27 16.67 -0.46
N GLU A 295 -16.72 16.16 -1.61
CA GLU A 295 -18.04 16.48 -2.16
C GLU A 295 -19.20 15.73 -1.46
N ALA A 296 -18.88 14.69 -0.69
CA ALA A 296 -19.87 13.83 -0.02
C ALA A 296 -20.11 14.18 1.47
N SER A 297 -19.29 15.06 2.05
CA SER A 297 -19.45 15.61 3.41
C SER A 297 -20.46 16.75 3.44
#